data_AF-A0AA92RBE4-F1
#
_entry.id   AF-A0AA92RBE4-F1
#
_cell.length_a   1.000
_cell.length_b   1.000
_cell.length_c   1.000
_cell.angle_alpha   90.00
_cell.angle_beta   90.00
_cell.angle_gamma   90.00
#
_symmetry.space_group_name_H-M   'P 1'
#
loop_
_entity.id
_entity.type
_entity.pdbx_description
1 polymer ?
#
loop_
_entity_poly.entity_id
_entity_poly.type
_entity_poly.pdbx_seq_one_letter_code
_entity_poly.pdbx_strand_id
1 'polypeptide(L)'
;MYAVFGKAVKPRGERAGSFKIVAKLGTAADNAPHLGSRARLFSTQGESDRMFSLDASDKEAIKDHFRRNKAFSWSEEFFLSAINTAKSKYDVYWAVIALRDYGTRKSLPALKALSKYPMQDVKACAVLTIAQIAGAAETPYFVQVLEDPLSGRNKVYALWAIGVAGDERALESVERYVRKNKKKLQAEGMDPRAQQEVLTFLYRVDASSLLQEFSFLIPPLNFLTPFALSNFVRRVPGMKLSIEAVLGRVIPVEIHTNDSSVAQASPGAALAAKP
;
A
#
# COMPACT_ATOMS: atom_id res chain seq x y z
N MET A 1 -2.50 -19.95 8.14
CA MET A 1 -3.84 -19.67 8.70
C MET A 1 -4.10 -18.18 8.52
N TYR A 2 -4.81 -17.80 7.46
CA TYR A 2 -5.02 -16.40 7.04
C TYR A 2 -6.40 -15.93 7.52
N ALA A 3 -6.46 -14.76 8.16
CA ALA A 3 -7.72 -14.09 8.49
C ALA A 3 -8.20 -13.30 7.27
N VAL A 4 -9.33 -13.75 6.73
CA VAL A 4 -10.09 -13.14 5.64
C VAL A 4 -10.91 -11.99 6.21
N PHE A 5 -10.68 -10.76 5.72
CA PHE A 5 -11.62 -9.66 5.90
C PHE A 5 -12.71 -9.74 4.82
N GLY A 6 -13.98 -9.69 5.24
CA GLY A 6 -15.14 -9.37 4.41
C GLY A 6 -15.86 -10.55 3.75
N LYS A 7 -16.96 -11.02 4.35
CA LYS A 7 -18.00 -11.78 3.62
C LYS A 7 -18.58 -10.89 2.52
N ALA A 8 -18.45 -11.32 1.27
CA ALA A 8 -19.20 -10.73 0.16
C ALA A 8 -20.70 -11.01 0.34
N VAL A 9 -21.45 -9.98 0.72
CA VAL A 9 -22.91 -9.96 0.58
C VAL A 9 -23.21 -9.78 -0.91
N LYS A 10 -23.97 -10.72 -1.49
CA LYS A 10 -24.35 -10.75 -2.90
C LYS A 10 -25.49 -9.74 -3.11
N PRO A 11 -25.36 -8.66 -3.91
CA PRO A 11 -26.52 -7.87 -4.28
C PRO A 11 -27.29 -8.61 -5.39
N ARG A 12 -28.56 -8.86 -5.11
CA ARG A 12 -29.54 -9.44 -6.02
C ARG A 12 -30.36 -8.29 -6.60
N GLY A 13 -30.17 -8.03 -7.90
CA GLY A 13 -31.07 -7.28 -8.78
C GLY A 13 -31.20 -5.77 -8.54
N GLU A 14 -30.77 -4.96 -9.51
CA GLU A 14 -31.57 -3.94 -10.21
C GLU A 14 -30.68 -3.03 -11.08
N ARG A 15 -31.34 -2.27 -11.95
CA ARG A 15 -30.95 -1.93 -13.32
C ARG A 15 -30.10 -0.66 -13.48
N ALA A 16 -29.44 -0.62 -14.64
CA ALA A 16 -28.87 0.49 -15.39
C ALA A 16 -29.30 1.93 -15.00
N GLY A 17 -28.28 2.78 -14.82
CA GLY A 17 -28.35 4.24 -14.93
C GLY A 17 -27.00 4.77 -15.39
N SER A 18 -26.95 5.29 -16.61
CA SER A 18 -25.76 5.76 -17.34
C SER A 18 -25.35 7.17 -16.91
N PHE A 19 -24.06 7.39 -16.63
CA PHE A 19 -23.45 8.72 -16.54
C PHE A 19 -22.37 8.87 -17.62
N LYS A 20 -22.57 9.82 -18.54
CA LYS A 20 -21.58 10.27 -19.53
C LYS A 20 -20.61 11.26 -18.88
N ILE A 21 -19.30 11.08 -19.08
CA ILE A 21 -18.32 12.15 -18.93
C ILE A 21 -17.71 12.39 -20.31
N VAL A 22 -17.93 13.59 -20.85
CA VAL A 22 -17.35 14.09 -22.09
C VAL A 22 -16.00 14.71 -21.75
N ALA A 23 -14.90 14.13 -22.25
CA ALA A 23 -13.58 14.77 -22.21
C ALA A 23 -13.25 15.33 -23.61
N LYS A 24 -13.03 16.65 -23.66
CA LYS A 24 -12.71 17.41 -24.86
C LYS A 24 -11.23 17.18 -25.20
N LEU A 25 -10.95 16.66 -26.39
CA LEU A 25 -9.61 16.53 -26.96
C LEU A 25 -9.10 17.93 -27.33
N GLY A 26 -7.96 18.33 -26.73
CA GLY A 26 -7.12 19.42 -27.20
C GLY A 26 -5.84 18.84 -27.80
N THR A 27 -5.57 19.18 -29.05
CA THR A 27 -4.40 18.79 -29.85
C THR A 27 -3.29 19.84 -29.80
N ALA A 28 -2.09 19.42 -30.25
CA ALA A 28 -0.82 20.13 -30.47
C ALA A 28 0.19 20.00 -29.30
N ALA A 29 1.23 19.17 -29.40
CA ALA A 29 2.42 19.17 -30.27
C ALA A 29 3.59 20.03 -29.72
N ASP A 30 4.74 19.37 -29.63
CA ASP A 30 6.13 19.86 -29.54
C ASP A 30 6.50 20.91 -28.48
N ASN A 31 7.16 20.44 -27.42
CA ASN A 31 8.54 20.84 -27.07
C ASN A 31 8.97 20.11 -25.79
N ALA A 32 10.07 19.36 -25.86
CA ALA A 32 10.79 18.92 -24.68
C ALA A 32 11.57 20.11 -24.07
N PRO A 33 11.53 20.28 -22.74
CA PRO A 33 12.74 20.73 -22.07
C PRO A 33 13.07 19.95 -20.79
N HIS A 34 14.36 19.56 -20.74
CA HIS A 34 15.27 19.54 -19.59
C HIS A 34 14.84 18.95 -18.22
N LEU A 35 15.60 17.92 -17.84
CA LEU A 35 15.65 17.11 -16.61
C LEU A 35 15.92 17.88 -15.29
N GLY A 36 15.40 19.07 -15.09
CA GLY A 36 15.65 19.84 -13.87
C GLY A 36 14.48 20.70 -13.45
N SER A 37 13.43 20.11 -12.84
CA SER A 37 12.37 20.83 -12.09
C SER A 37 11.32 19.93 -11.39
N ARG A 38 11.57 18.62 -11.17
CA ARG A 38 10.55 17.70 -10.61
C ARG A 38 10.31 17.78 -9.09
N ALA A 39 10.90 18.76 -8.40
CA ALA A 39 10.85 18.83 -6.93
C ALA A 39 9.68 19.67 -6.34
N ARG A 40 8.71 20.17 -7.12
CA ARG A 40 7.69 21.11 -6.59
C ARG A 40 6.25 20.88 -7.07
N LEU A 41 5.73 19.65 -6.98
CA LEU A 41 4.30 19.38 -7.23
C LEU A 41 3.58 18.59 -6.13
N PHE A 42 4.14 18.48 -4.91
CA PHE A 42 3.53 17.67 -3.84
C PHE A 42 2.94 18.48 -2.66
N SER A 43 2.66 19.78 -2.81
CA SER A 43 2.25 20.61 -1.67
C SER A 43 0.75 20.95 -1.55
N THR A 44 -0.19 20.36 -2.32
CA THR A 44 -1.62 20.71 -2.20
C THR A 44 -2.62 19.55 -2.42
N GLN A 45 -2.41 18.38 -1.81
CA GLN A 45 -3.41 17.30 -1.69
C GLN A 45 -3.56 16.85 -0.22
N GLY A 46 -3.70 17.83 0.68
CA GLY A 46 -3.40 17.70 2.11
C GLY A 46 -4.35 16.86 2.99
N GLU A 47 -5.46 16.31 2.49
CA GLU A 47 -6.43 15.61 3.37
C GLU A 47 -6.95 14.27 2.85
N SER A 48 -6.87 13.98 1.55
CA SER A 48 -7.37 12.72 0.97
C SER A 48 -6.33 11.59 0.90
N ASP A 49 -5.08 11.85 1.31
CA ASP A 49 -3.94 10.96 1.01
C ASP A 49 -3.20 10.42 2.25
N ARG A 50 -3.88 10.44 3.40
CA ARG A 50 -3.39 9.79 4.63
C ARG A 50 -3.52 8.27 4.50
N MET A 51 -2.41 7.62 4.14
CA MET A 51 -2.30 6.19 3.80
C MET A 51 -3.01 5.23 4.78
N PHE A 52 -3.07 5.56 6.07
CA PHE A 52 -3.67 4.70 7.10
C PHE A 52 -4.94 5.30 7.73
N SER A 53 -5.56 6.30 7.12
CA SER A 53 -6.78 6.90 7.68
C SER A 53 -7.94 5.91 7.76
N LEU A 54 -8.85 6.17 8.70
CA LEU A 54 -9.98 5.31 8.99
C LEU A 54 -11.11 5.54 8.00
N ASP A 55 -11.56 4.48 7.35
CA ASP A 55 -12.76 4.54 6.54
C ASP A 55 -14.04 4.46 7.41
N ALA A 56 -15.21 4.54 6.78
CA ALA A 56 -16.49 4.46 7.49
C ALA A 56 -16.68 3.10 8.19
N SER A 57 -16.21 2.02 7.58
CA SER A 57 -16.31 0.67 8.14
C SER A 57 -15.41 0.51 9.36
N ASP A 58 -14.18 1.04 9.32
CA ASP A 58 -13.27 1.08 10.46
C ASP A 58 -13.90 1.85 11.63
N LYS A 59 -14.48 3.01 11.35
CA LYS A 59 -15.13 3.86 12.36
C LYS A 59 -16.34 3.16 12.99
N GLU A 60 -17.15 2.48 12.19
CA GLU A 60 -18.26 1.66 12.69
C GLU A 60 -17.78 0.49 13.55
N ALA A 61 -16.75 -0.23 13.13
CA ALA A 61 -16.20 -1.35 13.89
C ALA A 61 -15.63 -0.92 15.26
N ILE A 62 -14.90 0.20 15.29
CA ILE A 62 -14.38 0.79 16.54
C ILE A 62 -15.53 1.21 17.46
N LYS A 63 -16.54 1.88 16.91
CA LYS A 63 -17.72 2.32 17.66
C LYS A 63 -18.50 1.13 18.23
N ASP A 64 -18.69 0.08 17.44
CA ASP A 64 -19.37 -1.14 17.89
C ASP A 64 -18.56 -1.85 18.99
N HIS A 65 -17.23 -1.95 18.85
CA HIS A 65 -16.36 -2.54 19.86
C HIS A 65 -16.50 -1.83 21.22
N PHE A 66 -16.49 -0.50 21.22
CA PHE A 66 -16.63 0.31 22.43
C PHE A 66 -18.07 0.67 22.80
N ARG A 67 -19.09 0.11 22.14
CA ARG A 67 -20.51 0.52 22.32
C ARG A 67 -21.03 0.43 23.75
N ARG A 68 -20.47 -0.46 24.57
CA ARG A 68 -20.87 -0.64 25.98
C ARG A 68 -20.10 0.26 26.94
N ASN A 69 -19.06 0.95 26.47
CA ASN A 69 -18.29 1.89 27.26
C ASN A 69 -18.98 3.26 27.26
N LYS A 70 -19.62 3.61 28.38
CA LYS A 70 -20.33 4.90 28.52
C LYS A 70 -19.41 6.13 28.43
N ALA A 71 -18.11 5.95 28.65
CA ALA A 71 -17.11 7.00 28.53
C ALA A 71 -16.52 7.11 27.11
N PHE A 72 -17.02 6.32 26.15
CA PHE A 72 -16.54 6.36 24.76
C PHE A 72 -16.66 7.76 24.18
N SER A 73 -15.53 8.26 23.68
CA SER A 73 -15.45 9.48 22.87
C SER A 73 -14.38 9.31 21.81
N TRP A 74 -14.57 9.98 20.67
CA TRP A 74 -13.58 10.04 19.61
C TRP A 74 -12.48 11.06 19.94
N SER A 75 -11.67 10.75 20.96
CA SER A 75 -10.58 11.62 21.41
C SER A 75 -9.29 10.82 21.67
N GLU A 76 -8.15 11.50 21.53
CA GLU A 76 -6.84 10.93 21.85
C GLU A 76 -6.80 10.37 23.27
N GLU A 77 -7.33 11.13 24.24
CA GLU A 77 -7.34 10.80 25.66
C GLU A 77 -8.12 9.51 25.93
N PHE A 78 -9.27 9.34 25.29
CA PHE A 78 -10.05 8.12 25.42
C PHE A 78 -9.28 6.90 24.92
N PHE A 79 -8.68 6.98 23.71
CA PHE A 79 -7.96 5.85 23.15
C PHE A 79 -6.67 5.54 23.90
N LEU A 80 -5.94 6.54 24.40
CA LEU A 80 -4.79 6.32 25.28
C LEU A 80 -5.21 5.67 26.60
N SER A 81 -6.33 6.11 27.19
CA SER A 81 -6.91 5.47 28.37
C SER A 81 -7.30 4.02 28.09
N ALA A 82 -7.91 3.75 26.93
CA ALA A 82 -8.29 2.40 26.53
C ALA A 82 -7.08 1.47 26.32
N ILE A 83 -5.94 1.99 25.85
CA ILE A 83 -4.67 1.23 25.78
C ILE A 83 -4.16 0.89 27.19
N ASN A 84 -4.19 1.87 28.11
CA ASN A 84 -3.61 1.71 29.45
C ASN A 84 -4.48 0.89 30.41
N THR A 85 -5.80 0.96 30.25
CA THR A 85 -6.80 0.32 31.14
C THR A 85 -7.52 -0.86 30.48
N ALA A 86 -6.95 -1.36 29.37
CA ALA A 86 -7.55 -2.37 28.51
C ALA A 86 -8.03 -3.59 29.31
N LYS A 87 -9.30 -3.97 29.12
CA LYS A 87 -9.85 -5.22 29.64
C LYS A 87 -9.59 -6.37 28.69
N SER A 88 -9.36 -6.07 27.43
CA SER A 88 -9.06 -7.05 26.39
C SER A 88 -7.94 -6.59 25.45
N LYS A 89 -7.25 -7.54 24.84
CA LYS A 89 -6.28 -7.26 23.76
C LYS A 89 -6.91 -6.54 22.55
N TYR A 90 -8.22 -6.69 22.37
CA TYR A 90 -8.95 -6.02 21.30
C TYR A 90 -9.23 -4.55 21.64
N ASP A 91 -9.33 -4.18 22.93
CA ASP A 91 -9.42 -2.77 23.33
C ASP A 91 -8.16 -2.03 22.90
N VAL A 92 -6.99 -2.63 23.14
CA VAL A 92 -5.70 -2.09 22.69
C VAL A 92 -5.65 -2.01 21.16
N TYR A 93 -6.04 -3.08 20.47
CA TYR A 93 -6.04 -3.12 19.00
C TYR A 93 -6.90 -2.00 18.39
N TRP A 94 -8.16 -1.87 18.80
CA TRP A 94 -9.06 -0.86 18.25
C TRP A 94 -8.69 0.55 18.68
N ALA A 95 -8.18 0.74 19.90
CA ALA A 95 -7.68 2.05 20.33
C ALA A 95 -6.46 2.49 19.51
N VAL A 96 -5.50 1.58 19.24
CA VAL A 96 -4.35 1.87 18.37
C VAL A 96 -4.79 2.24 16.96
N ILE A 97 -5.75 1.51 16.37
CA ILE A 97 -6.30 1.86 15.06
C ILE A 97 -6.95 3.24 15.11
N ALA A 98 -7.78 3.52 16.12
CA ALA A 98 -8.44 4.81 16.24
C ALA A 98 -7.46 5.98 16.32
N LEU A 99 -6.31 5.81 16.98
CA LEU A 99 -5.27 6.84 17.05
C LEU A 99 -4.66 7.23 15.69
N ARG A 100 -4.95 6.54 14.58
CA ARG A 100 -4.49 6.96 13.25
C ARG A 100 -5.07 8.30 12.81
N ASP A 101 -6.34 8.55 13.11
CA ASP A 101 -7.00 9.82 12.79
C ASP A 101 -7.13 10.74 14.01
N TYR A 102 -7.15 10.16 15.23
CA TYR A 102 -7.38 10.91 16.47
C TYR A 102 -6.15 11.07 17.35
N GLY A 103 -5.04 10.41 17.03
CA GLY A 103 -3.80 10.52 17.78
C GLY A 103 -2.97 11.72 17.34
N THR A 104 -2.20 12.26 18.28
CA THR A 104 -1.19 13.28 18.03
C THR A 104 0.18 12.74 18.45
N ARG A 105 1.21 13.58 18.38
CA ARG A 105 2.55 13.22 18.86
C ARG A 105 2.57 12.81 20.33
N LYS A 106 1.55 13.20 21.12
CA LYS A 106 1.40 12.78 22.53
C LYS A 106 1.20 11.27 22.66
N SER A 107 0.63 10.61 21.65
CA SER A 107 0.42 9.16 21.64
C SER A 107 1.68 8.33 21.39
N LEU A 108 2.74 8.94 20.85
CA LEU A 108 3.93 8.21 20.41
C LEU A 108 4.60 7.37 21.51
N PRO A 109 4.77 7.85 22.76
CA PRO A 109 5.35 7.03 23.82
C PRO A 109 4.53 5.76 24.10
N ALA A 110 3.20 5.88 24.18
CA ALA A 110 2.31 4.74 24.40
C ALA A 110 2.37 3.75 23.23
N LEU A 111 2.35 4.26 21.98
CA LEU A 111 2.44 3.42 20.78
C LEU A 111 3.79 2.68 20.70
N LYS A 112 4.91 3.34 21.01
CA LYS A 112 6.24 2.71 21.02
C LYS A 112 6.36 1.63 22.11
N ALA A 113 5.74 1.84 23.27
CA ALA A 113 5.70 0.85 24.35
C ALA A 113 5.02 -0.47 23.92
N LEU A 114 4.08 -0.40 22.96
CA LEU A 114 3.41 -1.59 22.42
C LEU A 114 4.33 -2.49 21.58
N SER A 115 5.57 -2.10 21.28
CA SER A 115 6.57 -2.98 20.64
C SER A 115 6.78 -4.30 21.38
N LYS A 116 6.57 -4.33 22.71
CA LYS A 116 6.66 -5.51 23.57
C LYS A 116 5.33 -6.22 23.79
N TYR A 117 4.24 -5.74 23.17
CA TYR A 117 2.91 -6.30 23.37
C TYR A 117 2.80 -7.73 22.82
N PRO A 118 2.11 -8.67 23.51
CA PRO A 118 2.10 -10.07 23.11
C PRO A 118 1.40 -10.31 21.75
N MET A 119 0.36 -9.53 21.45
CA MET A 119 -0.37 -9.65 20.19
C MET A 119 0.38 -9.01 19.02
N GLN A 120 0.64 -9.80 17.98
CA GLN A 120 1.37 -9.33 16.79
C GLN A 120 0.65 -8.19 16.06
N ASP A 121 -0.67 -8.26 15.96
CA ASP A 121 -1.45 -7.27 15.21
C ASP A 121 -1.42 -5.89 15.88
N VAL A 122 -1.38 -5.86 17.22
CA VAL A 122 -1.20 -4.62 17.99
C VAL A 122 0.17 -4.00 17.71
N LYS A 123 1.24 -4.81 17.73
CA LYS A 123 2.60 -4.34 17.39
C LYS A 123 2.66 -3.75 15.99
N ALA A 124 2.11 -4.47 15.01
CA ALA A 124 2.04 -4.04 13.63
C ALA A 124 1.25 -2.73 13.46
N CYS A 125 0.05 -2.67 14.04
CA CYS A 125 -0.78 -1.47 13.96
C CYS A 125 -0.13 -0.28 14.65
N ALA A 126 0.59 -0.48 15.76
CA ALA A 126 1.28 0.60 16.46
C ALA A 126 2.36 1.24 15.57
N VAL A 127 3.17 0.43 14.87
CA VAL A 127 4.19 0.94 13.94
C VAL A 127 3.57 1.77 12.82
N LEU A 128 2.49 1.27 12.19
CA LEU A 128 1.80 2.00 11.13
C LEU A 128 1.09 3.28 11.64
N THR A 129 0.57 3.24 12.86
CA THR A 129 -0.07 4.40 13.50
C THR A 129 0.96 5.48 13.82
N ILE A 130 2.16 5.10 14.26
CA ILE A 130 3.29 6.04 14.43
C ILE A 130 3.64 6.69 13.09
N ALA A 131 3.71 5.90 11.99
CA ALA A 131 3.95 6.43 10.65
C ALA A 131 2.87 7.42 10.20
N GLN A 132 1.61 7.14 10.53
CA GLN A 132 0.49 8.04 10.24
C GLN A 132 0.56 9.37 11.02
N ILE A 133 0.94 9.31 12.30
CA ILE A 133 0.99 10.49 13.19
C ILE A 133 2.21 11.37 12.91
N ALA A 134 3.37 10.75 12.68
CA ALA A 134 4.65 11.44 12.70
C ALA A 134 5.46 11.33 11.41
N GLY A 135 5.11 10.41 10.51
CA GLY A 135 5.78 10.20 9.23
C GLY A 135 7.30 10.12 9.39
N ALA A 136 8.00 10.89 8.56
CA ALA A 136 9.46 10.99 8.57
C ALA A 136 10.06 11.40 9.93
N ALA A 137 9.34 12.10 10.81
CA ALA A 137 9.88 12.48 12.12
C ALA A 137 10.26 11.24 12.99
N GLU A 138 9.68 10.08 12.70
CA GLU A 138 9.92 8.82 13.42
C GLU A 138 10.70 7.77 12.61
N THR A 139 11.37 8.18 11.52
CA THR A 139 12.28 7.32 10.75
C THR A 139 13.32 6.58 11.63
N PRO A 140 13.96 7.21 12.63
CA PRO A 140 14.90 6.50 13.51
C PRO A 140 14.25 5.33 14.25
N TYR A 141 12.99 5.45 14.65
CA TYR A 141 12.25 4.36 15.30
C TYR A 141 11.94 3.24 14.31
N PHE A 142 11.53 3.54 13.08
CA PHE A 142 11.28 2.49 12.07
C PHE A 142 12.56 1.74 11.70
N VAL A 143 13.68 2.45 11.59
CA VAL A 143 15.01 1.85 11.39
C VAL A 143 15.37 0.92 12.54
N GLN A 144 15.16 1.35 13.79
CA GLN A 144 15.38 0.51 14.97
C GLN A 144 14.58 -0.81 14.89
N VAL A 145 13.30 -0.76 14.51
CA VAL A 145 12.46 -1.96 14.35
C VAL A 145 12.92 -2.83 13.19
N LEU A 146 13.40 -2.22 12.09
CA LEU A 146 13.93 -2.95 10.94
C LEU A 146 15.20 -3.74 11.29
N GLU A 147 16.08 -3.13 12.07
CA GLU A 147 17.39 -3.70 12.42
C GLU A 147 17.32 -4.69 13.59
N ASP A 148 16.37 -4.51 14.51
CA ASP A 148 16.21 -5.38 15.68
C ASP A 148 16.00 -6.86 15.26
N PRO A 149 16.87 -7.79 15.70
CA PRO A 149 16.75 -9.20 15.35
C PRO A 149 15.47 -9.84 15.90
N LEU A 150 14.91 -9.34 17.01
CA LEU A 150 13.72 -9.88 17.66
C LEU A 150 12.41 -9.41 17.04
N SER A 151 12.47 -8.39 16.18
CA SER A 151 11.28 -7.79 15.58
C SER A 151 10.54 -8.72 14.61
N GLY A 152 11.17 -9.79 14.10
CA GLY A 152 10.49 -10.85 13.35
C GLY A 152 9.58 -10.33 12.23
N ARG A 153 8.26 -10.55 12.36
CA ARG A 153 7.24 -10.07 11.41
C ARG A 153 7.02 -8.55 11.42
N ASN A 154 7.42 -7.83 12.47
CA ASN A 154 7.34 -6.36 12.54
C ASN A 154 8.22 -5.66 11.50
N LYS A 155 9.27 -6.32 11.01
CA LYS A 155 10.17 -5.74 9.99
C LYS A 155 9.45 -5.34 8.71
N VAL A 156 8.42 -6.09 8.29
CA VAL A 156 7.62 -5.72 7.10
C VAL A 156 6.82 -4.45 7.36
N TYR A 157 6.28 -4.27 8.56
CA TYR A 157 5.56 -3.05 8.94
C TYR A 157 6.50 -1.86 9.12
N ALA A 158 7.74 -2.09 9.57
CA ALA A 158 8.79 -1.08 9.58
C ALA A 158 9.18 -0.65 8.16
N LEU A 159 9.37 -1.61 7.24
CA LEU A 159 9.60 -1.30 5.82
C LEU A 159 8.44 -0.51 5.22
N TRP A 160 7.20 -0.87 5.56
CA TRP A 160 6.02 -0.13 5.11
C TRP A 160 6.02 1.30 5.68
N ALA A 161 6.28 1.48 6.97
CA ALA A 161 6.41 2.80 7.59
C ALA A 161 7.53 3.63 6.95
N ILE A 162 8.69 3.02 6.66
CA ILE A 162 9.82 3.65 5.95
C ILE A 162 9.43 4.04 4.53
N GLY A 163 8.78 3.15 3.78
CA GLY A 163 8.28 3.43 2.44
C GLY A 163 7.29 4.58 2.43
N VAL A 164 6.37 4.62 3.40
CA VAL A 164 5.40 5.71 3.56
C VAL A 164 6.09 7.03 3.94
N ALA A 165 7.06 6.99 4.85
CA ALA A 165 7.82 8.16 5.28
C ALA A 165 8.68 8.74 4.15
N GLY A 166 9.25 7.89 3.28
CA GLY A 166 10.07 8.33 2.14
C GLY A 166 11.31 9.11 2.55
N ASP A 167 11.89 8.78 3.71
CA ASP A 167 12.96 9.55 4.33
C ASP A 167 14.32 8.88 4.12
N GLU A 168 15.23 9.60 3.45
CA GLU A 168 16.58 9.12 3.10
C GLU A 168 17.39 8.62 4.29
N ARG A 169 17.08 9.05 5.52
CA ARG A 169 17.75 8.57 6.74
C ARG A 169 17.64 7.06 6.95
N ALA A 170 16.68 6.39 6.30
CA ALA A 170 16.54 4.93 6.35
C ALA A 170 17.36 4.18 5.27
N LEU A 171 18.02 4.89 4.34
CA LEU A 171 18.59 4.29 3.13
C LEU A 171 19.60 3.19 3.43
N GLU A 172 20.58 3.49 4.28
CA GLU A 172 21.64 2.53 4.65
C GLU A 172 21.06 1.27 5.31
N SER A 173 20.08 1.43 6.20
CA SER A 173 19.45 0.31 6.91
C SER A 173 18.58 -0.54 5.99
N VAL A 174 17.87 0.08 5.03
CA VAL A 174 17.11 -0.66 4.01
C VAL A 174 18.06 -1.42 3.08
N GLU A 175 19.14 -0.80 2.63
CA GLU A 175 20.17 -1.46 1.83
C GLU A 175 20.75 -2.68 2.58
N ARG A 176 21.16 -2.49 3.84
CA ARG A 176 21.68 -3.55 4.70
C ARG A 176 20.66 -4.68 4.87
N TYR A 177 19.39 -4.35 5.05
CA TYR A 177 18.31 -5.33 5.13
C TYR A 177 18.22 -6.16 3.86
N VAL A 178 18.21 -5.53 2.68
CA VAL A 178 18.12 -6.24 1.39
C VAL A 178 19.32 -7.16 1.19
N ARG A 179 20.54 -6.67 1.41
CA ARG A 179 21.77 -7.46 1.28
C ARG A 179 21.76 -8.67 2.22
N LYS A 180 21.42 -8.48 3.49
CA LYS A 180 21.36 -9.55 4.50
C LYS A 180 20.28 -10.59 4.19
N ASN A 181 19.15 -10.16 3.61
CA ASN A 181 18.00 -11.03 3.36
C ASN A 181 17.87 -11.45 1.89
N LYS A 182 18.89 -11.22 1.04
CA LYS A 182 18.81 -11.44 -0.42
C LYS A 182 18.23 -12.81 -0.80
N LYS A 183 18.79 -13.91 -0.27
CA LYS A 183 18.30 -15.27 -0.55
C LYS A 183 16.84 -15.46 -0.13
N LYS A 184 16.45 -14.86 1.00
CA LYS A 184 15.08 -14.91 1.51
C LYS A 184 14.13 -14.14 0.58
N LEU A 185 14.52 -12.93 0.17
CA LEU A 185 13.75 -12.07 -0.74
C LEU A 185 13.60 -12.63 -2.15
N GLN A 186 14.52 -13.52 -2.57
CA GLN A 186 14.47 -14.26 -3.83
C GLN A 186 13.72 -15.59 -3.72
N ALA A 187 13.34 -16.04 -2.52
CA ALA A 187 12.70 -17.33 -2.35
C ALA A 187 11.29 -17.34 -2.98
N GLU A 188 11.00 -18.37 -3.76
CA GLU A 188 9.68 -18.58 -4.34
C GLU A 188 8.62 -18.77 -3.24
N GLY A 189 7.42 -18.22 -3.46
CA GLY A 189 6.31 -18.31 -2.49
C GLY A 189 6.45 -17.40 -1.27
N MET A 190 7.48 -16.56 -1.18
CA MET A 190 7.54 -15.48 -0.20
C MET A 190 6.43 -14.45 -0.45
N ASP A 191 5.85 -13.94 0.65
CA ASP A 191 5.01 -12.75 0.63
C ASP A 191 5.74 -11.53 0.03
N PRO A 192 5.28 -10.98 -1.10
CA PRO A 192 5.99 -9.94 -1.85
C PRO A 192 6.00 -8.56 -1.17
N ARG A 193 5.29 -8.40 -0.03
CA ARG A 193 5.19 -7.10 0.66
C ARG A 193 6.54 -6.53 1.04
N ALA A 194 7.49 -7.34 1.51
CA ALA A 194 8.81 -6.83 1.86
C ALA A 194 9.53 -6.24 0.62
N GLN A 195 9.46 -6.92 -0.52
CA GLN A 195 10.03 -6.47 -1.79
C GLN A 195 9.35 -5.17 -2.26
N GLN A 196 8.02 -5.11 -2.17
CA GLN A 196 7.23 -3.92 -2.52
C GLN A 196 7.64 -2.70 -1.70
N GLU A 197 7.74 -2.84 -0.38
CA GLU A 197 8.03 -1.69 0.49
C GLU A 197 9.48 -1.21 0.32
N VAL A 198 10.43 -2.12 0.07
CA VAL A 198 11.80 -1.77 -0.31
C VAL A 198 11.82 -0.96 -1.61
N LEU A 199 11.18 -1.45 -2.67
CA LEU A 199 11.19 -0.76 -3.97
C LEU A 199 10.45 0.59 -3.89
N THR A 200 9.35 0.65 -3.14
CA THR A 200 8.60 1.89 -2.87
C THR A 200 9.49 2.92 -2.20
N PHE A 201 10.23 2.51 -1.16
CA PHE A 201 11.16 3.38 -0.46
C PHE A 201 12.27 3.88 -1.39
N LEU A 202 12.98 2.98 -2.08
CA LEU A 202 14.10 3.34 -2.96
C LEU A 202 13.67 4.27 -4.10
N TYR A 203 12.46 4.08 -4.63
CA TYR A 203 11.88 5.00 -5.59
C TYR A 203 11.62 6.39 -4.99
N ARG A 204 11.03 6.45 -3.79
CA ARG A 204 10.68 7.73 -3.14
C ARG A 204 11.88 8.58 -2.75
N VAL A 205 13.02 7.95 -2.47
CA VAL A 205 14.28 8.63 -2.17
C VAL A 205 15.21 8.75 -3.38
N ASP A 206 14.68 8.48 -4.60
CA ASP A 206 15.41 8.58 -5.87
C ASP A 206 16.74 7.77 -5.92
N ALA A 207 16.83 6.64 -5.19
CA ALA A 207 18.00 5.77 -5.10
C ALA A 207 18.16 4.87 -6.34
N SER A 208 18.36 5.47 -7.51
CA SER A 208 18.35 4.81 -8.83
C SER A 208 19.40 3.71 -8.98
N SER A 209 20.61 3.89 -8.42
CA SER A 209 21.66 2.87 -8.46
C SER A 209 21.27 1.61 -7.68
N LEU A 210 20.68 1.78 -6.50
CA LEU A 210 20.18 0.66 -5.69
C LEU A 210 18.94 0.01 -6.30
N LEU A 211 18.06 0.77 -6.96
CA LEU A 211 16.95 0.21 -7.73
C LEU A 211 17.45 -0.72 -8.86
N GLN A 212 18.50 -0.32 -9.57
CA GLN A 212 19.12 -1.14 -10.61
C GLN A 212 19.78 -2.39 -9.99
N GLU A 213 20.55 -2.22 -8.92
CA GLU A 213 21.21 -3.33 -8.23
C GLU A 213 20.19 -4.35 -7.67
N PHE A 214 19.10 -3.86 -7.11
CA PHE A 214 18.04 -4.67 -6.50
C PHE A 214 16.88 -4.99 -7.46
N SER A 215 17.11 -4.88 -8.76
CA SER A 215 16.15 -5.23 -9.82
C SER A 215 15.62 -6.67 -9.70
N PHE A 216 16.36 -7.58 -9.07
CA PHE A 216 15.91 -8.94 -8.77
C PHE A 216 14.66 -9.00 -7.86
N LEU A 217 14.30 -7.90 -7.19
CA LEU A 217 13.07 -7.78 -6.40
C LEU A 217 11.82 -7.55 -7.28
N ILE A 218 11.99 -7.22 -8.56
CA ILE A 218 10.90 -6.88 -9.50
C ILE A 218 10.16 -8.12 -10.03
N PRO A 219 10.82 -9.20 -10.50
CA PRO A 219 10.11 -10.37 -11.02
C PRO A 219 9.08 -11.00 -10.06
N PRO A 220 9.34 -11.10 -8.74
CA PRO A 220 8.32 -11.54 -7.78
C PRO A 220 7.03 -10.70 -7.78
N LEU A 221 7.08 -9.44 -8.22
CA LEU A 221 5.91 -8.57 -8.29
C LEU A 221 4.95 -8.94 -9.42
N ASN A 222 5.40 -9.72 -10.42
CA ASN A 222 4.51 -10.23 -11.48
C ASN A 222 3.50 -11.26 -10.95
N PHE A 223 3.79 -11.88 -9.80
CA PHE A 223 2.87 -12.80 -9.12
C PHE A 223 1.82 -12.08 -8.26
N LEU A 224 1.88 -10.75 -8.16
CA LEU A 224 0.84 -10.00 -7.48
C LEU A 224 -0.48 -10.18 -8.19
N THR A 225 -1.55 -10.31 -7.40
CA THR A 225 -2.89 -10.22 -7.96
C THR A 225 -3.04 -8.86 -8.68
N PRO A 226 -3.87 -8.76 -9.74
CA PRO A 226 -4.09 -7.49 -10.42
C PRO A 226 -4.47 -6.34 -9.47
N PHE A 227 -5.21 -6.67 -8.40
CA PHE A 227 -5.54 -5.73 -7.33
C PHE A 227 -4.33 -5.25 -6.53
N ALA A 228 -3.46 -6.17 -6.08
CA ALA A 228 -2.27 -5.83 -5.31
C ALA A 228 -1.25 -5.05 -6.16
N LEU A 229 -1.08 -5.43 -7.42
CA LEU A 229 -0.26 -4.69 -8.38
C LEU A 229 -0.83 -3.30 -8.66
N SER A 230 -2.15 -3.18 -8.89
CA SER A 230 -2.80 -1.89 -9.10
C SER A 230 -2.65 -0.96 -7.89
N ASN A 231 -2.83 -1.48 -6.67
CA ASN A 231 -2.61 -0.71 -5.45
C ASN A 231 -1.14 -0.28 -5.31
N PHE A 232 -0.20 -1.15 -5.64
CA PHE A 232 1.23 -0.83 -5.61
C PHE A 232 1.60 0.25 -6.63
N VAL A 233 1.18 0.11 -7.89
CA VAL A 233 1.41 1.11 -8.94
C VAL A 233 0.74 2.44 -8.59
N ARG A 234 -0.46 2.42 -8.01
CA ARG A 234 -1.14 3.63 -7.50
C ARG A 234 -0.31 4.36 -6.45
N ARG A 235 0.38 3.61 -5.57
CA ARG A 235 1.26 4.18 -4.53
C ARG A 235 2.56 4.77 -5.08
N VAL A 236 2.96 4.34 -6.28
CA VAL A 236 4.26 4.67 -6.89
C VAL A 236 4.12 4.84 -8.41
N PRO A 237 3.42 5.90 -8.88
CA PRO A 237 2.98 6.00 -10.27
C PRO A 237 4.12 6.00 -11.30
N GLY A 238 5.32 6.48 -10.96
CA GLY A 238 6.45 6.46 -11.89
C GLY A 238 7.26 5.16 -11.88
N MET A 239 6.94 4.19 -11.03
CA MET A 239 7.67 2.91 -11.02
C MET A 239 7.29 2.00 -12.18
N LYS A 240 6.11 2.16 -12.80
CA LYS A 240 5.75 1.40 -14.01
C LYS A 240 6.80 1.62 -15.12
N LEU A 241 7.21 2.88 -15.33
CA LEU A 241 8.25 3.25 -16.30
C LEU A 241 9.62 2.67 -15.94
N SER A 242 9.98 2.66 -14.64
CA SER A 242 11.24 2.07 -14.17
C SER A 242 11.25 0.55 -14.26
N ILE A 243 10.12 -0.11 -14.00
CA ILE A 243 9.95 -1.56 -14.20
C ILE A 243 10.10 -1.91 -15.69
N GLU A 244 9.44 -1.15 -16.57
CA GLU A 244 9.57 -1.32 -18.03
C GLU A 244 11.02 -1.10 -18.50
N ALA A 245 11.70 -0.08 -17.97
CA ALA A 245 13.12 0.19 -18.27
C ALA A 245 14.06 -0.92 -17.77
N VAL A 246 13.80 -1.49 -16.58
CA VAL A 246 14.62 -2.54 -15.97
C VAL A 246 14.34 -3.92 -16.56
N LEU A 247 13.11 -4.22 -16.95
CA LEU A 247 12.73 -5.51 -17.56
C LEU A 247 13.09 -5.59 -19.05
N GLY A 248 13.53 -4.49 -19.68
CA GLY A 248 13.99 -4.47 -21.08
C GLY A 248 12.97 -4.96 -22.10
N ARG A 249 11.70 -5.13 -21.70
CA ARG A 249 10.61 -5.67 -22.51
C ARG A 249 9.31 -4.99 -22.11
N VAL A 250 8.70 -4.34 -23.10
CA VAL A 250 7.26 -4.14 -23.15
C VAL A 250 6.62 -5.53 -23.03
N ILE A 251 6.10 -5.86 -21.85
CA ILE A 251 5.06 -6.89 -21.77
C ILE A 251 3.79 -6.14 -22.18
N PRO A 252 3.23 -6.36 -23.38
CA PRO A 252 1.93 -5.79 -23.69
C PRO A 252 0.95 -6.41 -22.68
N VAL A 253 0.50 -5.59 -21.73
CA VAL A 253 -0.72 -5.91 -21.00
C VAL A 253 -1.83 -5.71 -22.02
N GLU A 254 -2.17 -6.76 -22.78
CA GLU A 254 -3.39 -6.78 -23.57
C GLU A 254 -4.56 -6.70 -22.59
N ILE A 255 -5.04 -5.49 -22.38
CA ILE A 255 -6.36 -5.26 -21.81
C ILE A 255 -7.33 -5.67 -22.91
N HIS A 256 -7.80 -6.92 -22.87
CA HIS A 256 -8.91 -7.34 -23.73
C HIS A 256 -10.15 -6.53 -23.38
N THR A 257 -10.39 -5.46 -24.14
CA THR A 257 -11.72 -4.85 -24.27
C THR A 257 -12.43 -5.58 -25.40
N ASN A 258 -13.12 -6.68 -25.08
CA ASN A 258 -14.05 -7.27 -26.04
C ASN A 258 -15.38 -6.52 -25.98
N ASP A 259 -15.42 -5.40 -26.71
CA ASP A 259 -16.63 -4.95 -27.40
C ASP A 259 -16.48 -5.36 -28.87
N SER A 260 -17.13 -6.47 -29.22
CA SER A 260 -17.43 -6.79 -30.61
C SER A 260 -18.62 -7.75 -30.69
N SER A 261 -19.80 -7.16 -30.53
CA SER A 261 -20.99 -7.52 -31.32
C SER A 261 -21.05 -6.48 -32.45
N VAL A 262 -21.16 -6.76 -33.74
CA VAL A 262 -22.03 -7.69 -34.45
C VAL A 262 -21.49 -7.82 -35.89
N ALA A 263 -21.31 -9.04 -36.39
CA ALA A 263 -21.63 -9.42 -37.77
C ALA A 263 -21.65 -10.95 -37.86
N GLN A 264 -22.85 -11.53 -37.72
CA GLN A 264 -23.13 -12.90 -38.12
C GLN A 264 -23.26 -12.96 -39.65
N ALA A 265 -22.60 -13.94 -40.29
CA ALA A 265 -23.20 -14.77 -41.35
C ALA A 265 -22.28 -15.97 -41.65
N SER A 266 -22.90 -17.15 -41.62
CA SER A 266 -22.32 -18.51 -41.69
C SER A 266 -21.69 -18.90 -43.05
N PRO A 267 -20.88 -19.97 -43.09
CA PRO A 267 -20.32 -20.55 -44.32
C PRO A 267 -21.27 -21.58 -44.96
N GLY A 268 -21.47 -21.53 -46.28
CA GLY A 268 -22.29 -22.51 -47.00
C GLY A 268 -22.19 -22.46 -48.53
N ALA A 269 -21.46 -23.43 -49.08
CA ALA A 269 -21.66 -24.13 -50.37
C ALA A 269 -21.83 -23.35 -51.69
N ALA A 270 -20.82 -23.46 -52.57
CA ALA A 270 -20.98 -23.59 -54.02
C ALA A 270 -19.73 -24.32 -54.57
N LEU A 271 -19.80 -25.65 -54.79
CA LEU A 271 -20.03 -26.27 -56.10
C LEU A 271 -19.36 -25.54 -57.28
N ALA A 272 -18.20 -26.05 -57.70
CA ALA A 272 -17.73 -25.94 -59.08
C ALA A 272 -17.23 -27.32 -59.51
N ALA A 273 -18.08 -28.03 -60.25
CA ALA A 273 -17.70 -29.20 -61.02
C ALA A 273 -17.82 -28.84 -62.51
N LYS A 274 -16.70 -28.96 -63.23
CA LYS A 274 -16.55 -29.57 -64.58
C LYS A 274 -15.35 -28.96 -65.33
N PRO A 275 -14.81 -29.68 -66.34
CA PRO A 275 -15.17 -31.02 -66.80
C PRO A 275 -14.35 -32.15 -66.15
#